data_AF-A0A9E5N3H0-F1
#
_entry.id   AF-A0A9E5N3H0-F1
#
_cell.length_a   1.000
_cell.length_b   1.000
_cell.length_c   1.000
_cell.angle_alpha   90.00
_cell.angle_beta   90.00
_cell.angle_gamma   90.00
#
_symmetry.space_group_name_H-M   'P 1'
#
loop_
_entity.id
_entity.type
_entity.pdbx_description
1 polymer ?
#
loop_
_entity_poly.entity_id
_entity_poly.type
_entity_poly.pdbx_seq_one_letter_code
_entity_poly.pdbx_strand_id
1 'polypeptide(L)'
;MTGSTCVRTAVPSDEQLLLTYRETADADAFAQLVGRYERELYAYLLNLLGDAQLAEDAFQSTFLQLHLKCDQFQADRSLRPWLYRMAKNQAIDLVRRTRRHRLLSLDERGSRGDAVRSPMGAVLEGRCPDLA
;
A
#
# COMPACT_ATOMS: atom_id res chain seq x y z
N MET A 1 39.04 -21.85 -21.08
CA MET A 1 38.58 -21.91 -19.68
C MET A 1 37.83 -20.61 -19.41
N THR A 2 36.52 -20.60 -19.59
CA THR A 2 35.68 -19.40 -19.44
C THR A 2 35.43 -19.16 -17.96
N GLY A 3 35.84 -17.98 -17.48
CA GLY A 3 35.60 -17.52 -16.12
C GLY A 3 34.10 -17.33 -15.89
N SER A 4 33.57 -17.99 -14.86
CA SER A 4 32.27 -17.65 -14.29
C SER A 4 32.36 -16.25 -13.69
N THR A 5 31.74 -15.28 -14.35
CA THR A 5 31.55 -13.94 -13.80
C THR A 5 30.54 -14.03 -12.68
N CYS A 6 31.02 -14.11 -11.43
CA CYS A 6 30.19 -13.95 -10.25
C CYS A 6 29.73 -12.48 -10.19
N VAL A 7 28.57 -12.19 -10.78
CA VAL A 7 27.89 -10.92 -10.55
C VAL A 7 27.46 -10.90 -9.09
N ARG A 8 28.19 -10.14 -8.29
CA ARG A 8 27.77 -9.73 -6.96
C ARG A 8 26.59 -8.79 -7.17
N THR A 9 25.37 -9.32 -7.12
CA THR A 9 24.14 -8.53 -7.23
C THR A 9 24.08 -7.59 -6.04
N ALA A 10 24.47 -6.33 -6.24
CA ALA A 10 24.19 -5.28 -5.26
C ALA A 10 22.68 -5.22 -5.09
N VAL A 11 22.19 -5.19 -3.84
CA VAL A 11 20.76 -5.08 -3.56
C VAL A 11 20.30 -3.72 -4.11
N PRO A 12 19.46 -3.69 -5.16
CA PRO A 12 19.03 -2.43 -5.74
C PRO A 12 18.17 -1.66 -4.73
N SER A 13 18.32 -0.34 -4.68
CA SER A 13 17.46 0.52 -3.87
C SER A 13 16.00 0.46 -4.35
N ASP A 14 15.06 0.82 -3.48
CA ASP A 14 13.63 0.77 -3.81
C ASP A 14 13.28 1.67 -4.99
N GLU A 15 13.93 2.84 -5.08
CA GLU A 15 13.80 3.77 -6.19
C GLU A 15 14.33 3.18 -7.50
N GLN A 16 15.46 2.47 -7.44
CA GLN A 16 16.05 1.83 -8.60
C GLN A 16 15.16 0.70 -9.14
N LEU A 17 14.59 -0.11 -8.24
CA LEU A 17 13.62 -1.15 -8.63
C LEU A 17 12.41 -0.56 -9.35
N LEU A 18 11.86 0.56 -8.87
CA LEU A 18 10.73 1.20 -9.53
C LEU A 18 11.11 1.83 -10.89
N LEU A 19 12.31 2.42 -11.01
CA LEU A 19 12.81 2.96 -12.27
C LEU A 19 13.06 1.86 -13.30
N THR A 20 13.69 0.76 -12.90
CA THR A 20 13.86 -0.42 -13.76
C THR A 20 12.50 -0.94 -14.21
N TYR A 21 11.55 -1.10 -13.27
CA TYR A 21 10.20 -1.53 -13.61
C TYR A 21 9.53 -0.63 -14.64
N ARG A 22 9.66 0.70 -14.51
CA ARG A 22 9.12 1.66 -15.48
C ARG A 22 9.72 1.48 -16.88
N GLU A 23 11.00 1.17 -16.98
CA GLU A 23 11.71 1.08 -18.27
C GLU A 23 11.54 -0.28 -18.96
N THR A 24 11.53 -1.37 -18.18
CA THR A 24 11.55 -2.73 -18.72
C THR A 24 10.23 -3.48 -18.56
N ALA A 25 9.28 -2.92 -17.81
CA ALA A 25 8.06 -3.61 -17.36
C ALA A 25 8.35 -4.96 -16.68
N ASP A 26 9.51 -5.09 -16.05
CA ASP A 26 9.99 -6.34 -15.44
C ASP A 26 9.21 -6.70 -14.18
N ALA A 27 8.45 -7.80 -14.27
CA ALA A 27 7.65 -8.31 -13.17
C ALA A 27 8.50 -8.69 -11.95
N ASP A 28 9.75 -9.12 -12.12
CA ASP A 28 10.63 -9.52 -11.01
C ASP A 28 11.07 -8.30 -10.19
N ALA A 29 11.34 -7.16 -10.85
CA ALA A 29 11.67 -5.91 -10.17
C ALA A 29 10.48 -5.42 -9.32
N PHE A 30 9.27 -5.51 -9.85
CA PHE A 30 8.05 -5.16 -9.14
C PHE A 30 7.76 -6.13 -7.98
N ALA A 31 7.91 -7.44 -8.20
CA ALA A 31 7.69 -8.45 -7.16
C ALA A 31 8.65 -8.29 -5.98
N GLN A 32 9.93 -7.98 -6.24
CA GLN A 32 10.88 -7.66 -5.19
C GLN A 32 10.46 -6.42 -4.39
N LEU A 33 9.97 -5.39 -5.07
CA LEU A 33 9.46 -4.19 -4.42
C LEU A 33 8.26 -4.50 -3.53
N VAL A 34 7.27 -5.22 -4.06
CA VAL A 34 6.09 -5.67 -3.30
C VAL A 34 6.52 -6.46 -2.07
N GLY A 35 7.40 -7.45 -2.22
CA GLY A 35 7.86 -8.29 -1.12
C GLY A 35 8.56 -7.53 0.01
N ARG A 36 9.26 -6.42 -0.28
CA ARG A 36 9.85 -5.56 0.75
C ARG A 36 8.80 -4.83 1.58
N TYR A 37 7.73 -4.38 0.93
CA TYR A 37 6.69 -3.58 1.56
C TYR A 37 5.49 -4.38 2.05
N GLU A 38 5.35 -5.64 1.64
CA GLU A 38 4.21 -6.50 1.93
C GLU A 38 3.89 -6.49 3.42
N ARG A 39 4.85 -6.92 4.24
CA ARG A 39 4.63 -7.09 5.68
C ARG A 39 4.40 -5.75 6.41
N GLU A 40 5.19 -4.73 6.10
CA GLU A 40 5.09 -3.42 6.76
C GLU A 40 3.81 -2.68 6.38
N LEU A 41 3.49 -2.64 5.08
CA LEU A 41 2.34 -1.91 4.55
C LEU A 41 1.03 -2.63 4.89
N TYR A 42 1.00 -3.96 4.83
CA TYR A 42 -0.17 -4.73 5.25
C TYR A 42 -0.44 -4.54 6.74
N ALA A 43 0.58 -4.61 7.60
CA ALA A 43 0.41 -4.35 9.04
C ALA A 43 -0.08 -2.92 9.31
N TYR A 44 0.43 -1.93 8.57
CA TYR A 44 -0.04 -0.55 8.64
C TYR A 44 -1.53 -0.43 8.26
N LEU A 45 -1.93 -1.02 7.14
CA LEU A 45 -3.32 -1.00 6.65
C LEU A 45 -4.27 -1.76 7.58
N LEU A 46 -3.84 -2.91 8.11
CA LEU A 46 -4.60 -3.69 9.07
C LEU A 46 -4.84 -2.91 10.36
N ASN A 47 -3.83 -2.21 10.89
CA ASN A 47 -3.99 -1.33 12.05
C ASN A 47 -4.92 -0.14 11.77
N LEU A 48 -4.90 0.38 10.54
CA LEU A 48 -5.71 1.53 10.15
C LEU A 48 -7.18 1.16 9.90
N LEU A 49 -7.44 -0.01 9.31
CA LEU A 49 -8.78 -0.44 8.90
C LEU A 49 -9.46 -1.35 9.92
N GLY A 50 -8.69 -2.10 10.72
CA GLY A 50 -9.19 -3.03 11.72
C GLY A 50 -9.88 -4.28 11.15
N ASP A 51 -9.79 -4.49 9.83
CA ASP A 51 -10.42 -5.57 9.09
C ASP A 51 -9.42 -6.13 8.07
N ALA A 52 -9.22 -7.45 8.08
CA ALA A 52 -8.25 -8.13 7.24
C ALA A 52 -8.62 -8.10 5.74
N GLN A 53 -9.90 -8.20 5.41
CA GLN A 53 -10.37 -8.15 4.02
C GLN A 53 -10.20 -6.74 3.45
N LEU A 54 -10.58 -5.71 4.22
CA LEU A 54 -10.38 -4.33 3.79
C LEU A 54 -8.89 -3.99 3.66
N ALA A 55 -8.05 -4.51 4.55
CA ALA A 55 -6.60 -4.31 4.48
C ALA A 55 -6.00 -4.94 3.22
N GLU A 56 -6.43 -6.16 2.88
CA GLU A 56 -6.02 -6.84 1.66
C GLU A 56 -6.46 -6.08 0.40
N ASP A 57 -7.72 -5.64 0.34
CA ASP A 57 -8.24 -4.83 -0.77
C ASP A 57 -7.47 -3.51 -0.92
N ALA A 58 -7.19 -2.83 0.19
CA ALA A 58 -6.41 -1.59 0.22
C ALA A 58 -4.97 -1.83 -0.27
N PHE A 59 -4.37 -2.93 0.16
CA PHE A 59 -3.02 -3.33 -0.21
C PHE A 59 -2.93 -3.55 -1.71
N GLN A 60 -3.79 -4.40 -2.27
CA GLN A 60 -3.83 -4.69 -3.70
C GLN A 60 -4.10 -3.42 -4.53
N SER A 61 -5.07 -2.59 -4.09
CA SER A 61 -5.40 -1.32 -4.76
C SER A 61 -4.23 -0.34 -4.74
N THR A 62 -3.42 -0.35 -3.69
CA THR A 62 -2.24 0.50 -3.56
C THR A 62 -1.17 0.12 -4.58
N PHE A 63 -0.86 -1.17 -4.72
CA PHE A 63 0.13 -1.62 -5.70
C PHE A 63 -0.37 -1.47 -7.14
N LEU A 64 -1.69 -1.61 -7.39
CA LEU A 64 -2.27 -1.28 -8.67
C LEU A 64 -2.12 0.22 -8.99
N GLN A 65 -2.38 1.10 -8.03
CA GLN A 65 -2.15 2.54 -8.19
C GLN A 65 -0.67 2.89 -8.37
N LEU A 66 0.22 2.17 -7.68
CA LEU A 66 1.67 2.32 -7.84
C LEU A 66 2.09 1.99 -9.28
N HIS A 67 1.59 0.87 -9.82
CA HIS A 67 1.80 0.50 -11.22
C HIS A 67 1.31 1.58 -12.18
N LEU A 68 0.08 2.07 -12.00
CA LEU A 68 -0.52 3.09 -12.88
C LEU A 68 0.15 4.47 -12.79
N LYS A 69 0.87 4.75 -11.70
CA LYS A 69 1.51 6.04 -11.44
C LYS A 69 3.03 5.97 -11.49
N CYS A 70 3.62 4.83 -11.85
CA CYS A 70 5.08 4.66 -11.88
C CYS A 70 5.75 5.71 -12.78
N ASP A 71 5.09 6.15 -13.86
CA ASP A 71 5.56 7.21 -14.75
C ASP A 71 5.64 8.59 -14.10
N GLN A 72 4.81 8.85 -13.08
CA GLN A 72 4.76 10.12 -12.37
C GLN A 72 5.79 10.19 -11.23
N PHE A 73 6.49 9.08 -10.96
CA PHE A 73 7.48 9.03 -9.91
C PHE A 73 8.75 9.80 -10.31
N GLN A 74 9.18 10.71 -9.45
CA GLN A 74 10.42 11.46 -9.60
C GLN A 74 11.52 10.76 -8.79
N ALA A 75 12.63 10.43 -9.44
CA ALA A 75 13.76 9.73 -8.82
C ALA A 75 14.42 10.50 -7.65
N ASP A 76 14.16 11.80 -7.54
CA ASP A 76 14.65 12.66 -6.46
C ASP A 76 13.84 12.53 -5.15
N ARG A 77 12.72 11.79 -5.18
CA ARG A 77 11.87 11.57 -4.00
C ARG A 77 11.97 10.13 -3.54
N SER A 78 12.01 9.91 -2.23
CA SER A 78 11.96 8.56 -1.67
C SER A 78 10.64 7.87 -1.99
N LEU A 79 10.70 6.57 -2.30
CA LEU A 79 9.50 5.80 -2.62
C LEU A 79 8.58 5.63 -1.41
N ARG A 80 9.16 5.41 -0.22
CA ARG A 80 8.45 5.10 1.02
C ARG A 80 7.30 6.08 1.31
N PRO A 81 7.53 7.40 1.45
CA PRO A 81 6.45 8.32 1.82
C PRO A 81 5.34 8.40 0.76
N TRP A 82 5.71 8.22 -0.51
CA TRP A 82 4.75 8.24 -1.62
C TRP A 82 3.85 7.02 -1.59
N LEU A 83 4.40 5.83 -1.35
CA LEU A 83 3.65 4.58 -1.21
C LEU A 83 2.68 4.63 -0.01
N TYR A 84 3.15 5.08 1.15
CA TYR A 84 2.30 5.21 2.35
C TYR A 84 1.19 6.25 2.16
N ARG A 85 1.44 7.33 1.43
CA ARG A 85 0.40 8.30 1.05
C ARG A 85 -0.66 7.64 0.17
N MET A 86 -0.28 6.83 -0.82
CA MET A 86 -1.24 6.10 -1.64
C MET A 86 -2.07 5.12 -0.80
N ALA A 87 -1.42 4.34 0.05
CA ALA A 87 -2.06 3.36 0.93
C ALA A 87 -3.10 4.02 1.84
N LYS A 88 -2.73 5.13 2.49
CA LYS A 88 -3.63 5.92 3.32
C LYS A 88 -4.85 6.41 2.53
N ASN A 89 -4.64 6.91 1.30
CA ASN A 89 -5.75 7.35 0.45
C ASN A 89 -6.69 6.20 0.11
N GLN A 90 -6.17 5.01 -0.23
CA GLN A 90 -6.99 3.82 -0.48
C GLN A 90 -7.79 3.40 0.75
N ALA A 91 -7.15 3.37 1.92
CA ALA A 91 -7.83 3.04 3.18
C ALA A 91 -8.98 4.02 3.49
N ILE A 92 -8.73 5.33 3.35
CA ILE A 92 -9.76 6.36 3.56
C ILE A 92 -10.94 6.17 2.58
N ASP A 93 -10.65 5.90 1.31
CA ASP A 93 -11.69 5.69 0.30
C ASP A 93 -12.52 4.44 0.58
N LEU A 94 -11.91 3.36 1.04
CA LEU A 94 -12.63 2.14 1.47
C LEU A 94 -13.53 2.42 2.67
N VAL A 95 -13.02 3.06 3.72
CA VAL A 95 -13.83 3.42 4.90
C VAL A 95 -15.02 4.31 4.50
N ARG A 96 -14.79 5.29 3.62
CA ARG A 96 -15.85 6.16 3.09
C ARG A 96 -16.91 5.38 2.30
N ARG A 97 -16.51 4.38 1.50
CA ARG A 97 -17.43 3.52 0.75
C ARG A 97 -18.23 2.61 1.68
N THR A 98 -17.59 1.95 2.62
CA THR A 98 -18.24 1.06 3.61
C THR A 98 -19.27 1.82 4.45
N ARG A 99 -18.94 3.04 4.90
CA ARG A 99 -19.89 3.89 5.65
C ARG A 99 -21.12 4.26 4.81
N ARG A 100 -20.93 4.65 3.54
CA ARG A 100 -22.04 4.95 2.63
C ARG A 100 -22.91 3.73 2.37
N HIS A 101 -22.30 2.57 2.12
CA HIS A 101 -23.03 1.32 1.90
C HIS A 101 -23.85 0.92 3.13
N ARG A 102 -23.31 1.10 4.35
CA ARG A 102 -24.06 0.88 5.59
C ARG A 102 -25.27 1.81 5.71
N LEU A 103 -25.11 3.10 5.41
CA LEU A 103 -26.22 4.07 5.51
C LEU A 103 -27.35 3.77 4.53
N LEU A 104 -27.03 3.41 3.29
CA LEU A 104 -28.03 3.02 2.29
C LEU A 104 -28.70 1.69 2.65
N SER A 105 -27.96 0.75 3.25
CA SER A 105 -28.52 -0.53 3.70
C SER A 105 -29.43 -0.43 4.94
N LEU A 106 -29.34 0.65 5.71
CA LEU A 106 -30.17 0.89 6.90
C LEU A 106 -31.56 1.44 6.54
N ASP A 107 -31.72 2.01 5.34
CA ASP A 107 -33.02 2.50 4.85
C ASP A 107 -33.94 1.35 4.40
N GLU A 108 -33.38 0.18 4.07
CA GLU A 108 -34.16 -1.02 3.70
C GLU A 108 -34.32 -2.03 4.85
N ARG A 109 -33.66 -1.82 5.99
CA ARG A 109 -33.72 -2.76 7.13
C ARG A 109 -33.87 -2.03 8.46
N GLY A 110 -35.08 -1.54 8.70
CA GLY A 110 -35.60 -1.38 10.06
C GLY A 110 -35.83 -2.75 10.71
N SER A 111 -34.77 -3.51 11.01
CA SER A 111 -34.74 -4.52 12.08
C SER A 111 -33.37 -5.21 12.13
N ARG A 112 -32.91 -5.42 13.37
CA ARG A 112 -31.78 -6.24 13.81
C ARG A 112 -30.42 -5.54 13.84
N GLY A 113 -30.11 -5.06 15.04
CA GLY A 113 -28.80 -4.57 15.41
C GLY A 113 -27.71 -5.63 15.27
N ASP A 114 -26.54 -5.17 14.83
CA ASP A 114 -25.27 -5.75 15.22
C ASP A 114 -24.21 -4.66 15.26
N ALA A 115 -23.41 -4.71 16.32
CA ALA A 115 -22.43 -3.72 16.70
C ALA A 115 -21.20 -3.83 15.81
N VAL A 116 -20.97 -2.84 14.94
CA VAL A 116 -19.65 -2.69 14.35
C VAL A 116 -18.90 -1.58 15.06
N ARG A 117 -18.02 -2.07 15.92
CA ARG A 117 -16.84 -1.43 16.49
C ARG A 117 -16.26 -0.39 15.51
N SER A 118 -16.49 0.89 15.83
CA SER A 118 -15.66 1.96 15.28
C SER A 118 -14.29 1.90 15.95
N PRO A 119 -13.19 1.97 15.18
CA PRO A 119 -11.97 2.57 15.67
C PRO A 119 -11.77 3.90 14.92
N MET A 120 -12.47 4.94 15.34
CA MET A 120 -11.98 6.32 15.13
C MET A 120 -11.29 6.76 16.41
N GLY A 121 -10.05 6.32 16.58
CA GLY A 121 -9.27 6.60 17.77
C GLY A 121 -7.77 6.64 17.49
N ALA A 122 -7.35 7.41 16.50
CA ALA A 122 -6.10 8.18 16.57
C ALA A 122 -5.96 9.03 15.31
N VAL A 123 -6.18 10.34 15.48
CA VAL A 123 -5.44 11.35 14.73
C VAL A 123 -3.97 11.09 15.04
N LEU A 124 -3.27 10.36 14.17
CA LEU A 124 -1.81 10.37 14.16
C LEU A 124 -1.37 11.47 13.19
N GLU A 125 -1.59 12.69 13.65
CA GLU A 125 -0.70 13.80 13.31
C GLU A 125 0.64 13.48 13.99
N GLY A 126 1.70 13.28 13.20
CA GLY A 126 3.06 13.29 13.72
C GLY A 126 3.64 11.96 14.23
N ARG A 127 3.97 11.04 13.31
CA ARG A 127 5.27 10.36 13.32
C ARG A 127 5.48 9.67 11.97
N CYS A 128 6.12 10.36 11.03
CA CYS A 128 6.94 9.64 10.07
C CYS A 128 8.02 8.94 10.90
N PRO A 129 8.18 7.60 10.83
CA PRO A 129 9.36 6.98 11.40
C PRO A 129 10.56 7.55 10.65
N ASP A 130 11.41 8.26 11.39
CA ASP A 130 12.73 8.68 10.94
C ASP A 130 13.53 7.39 10.74
N LEU A 131 13.74 7.00 9.48
CA LEU A 131 14.54 5.86 9.10
C LEU A 131 15.81 6.43 8.44
N ALA A 132 16.83 6.58 9.29
CA ALA A 132 18.22 6.80 8.93
C ALA A 132 18.80 5.58 8.18
#